data_AF-A0A3D8L1T9-F1
#
_entry.id   AF-A0A3D8L1T9-F1
#
_cell.length_a   1.000
_cell.length_b   1.000
_cell.length_c   1.000
_cell.angle_alpha   90.00
_cell.angle_beta   90.00
_cell.angle_gamma   90.00
#
_symmetry.space_group_name_H-M   'P 1'
#
loop_
_entity.id
_entity.type
_entity.pdbx_description
1 polymer ?
#
loop_
_entity_poly.entity_id
_entity_poly.type
_entity_poly.pdbx_seq_one_letter_code
_entity_poly.pdbx_strand_id
1 'polypeptide(L)'
;MTQFILVLGNRFGWPTESGKSATEIEYDQAYKQDPTKVLVFQKEFDEQNDKSQNEFISKVTDYYSGFWRTTFTDITVLQELVSKSFYNWLIEKSSIGKELTYIDHFIRLANKHKPEPNTQLIYRITPTDVELEYTYFGETIIIHITRKSIYENFWGQVSKLQTKLQNLS
;
A
#
# COMPACT_ATOMS: atom_id res chain seq x y z
N MET A 1 -5.55 4.19 17.53
CA MET A 1 -5.27 3.84 16.12
C MET A 1 -3.77 4.03 15.89
N THR A 2 -3.03 2.96 15.60
CA THR A 2 -1.54 2.95 15.57
C THR A 2 -1.03 3.07 14.13
N GLN A 3 -0.01 3.89 13.90
CA GLN A 3 0.72 4.00 12.63
C GLN A 3 2.09 3.35 12.77
N PHE A 4 2.63 2.87 11.65
CA PHE A 4 3.92 2.20 11.64
C PHE A 4 4.85 2.88 10.63
N ILE A 5 6.07 3.15 11.08
CA ILE A 5 7.15 3.63 10.21
C ILE A 5 8.15 2.49 10.11
N LEU A 6 8.37 2.00 8.89
CA LEU A 6 9.41 1.03 8.60
C LEU A 6 10.65 1.79 8.12
N VAL A 7 11.73 1.71 8.89
CA VAL A 7 13.04 2.24 8.51
C VAL A 7 13.95 1.08 8.12
N LEU A 8 14.43 1.08 6.89
CA LEU A 8 15.27 0.01 6.34
C LEU A 8 16.74 0.43 6.33
N GLY A 9 17.58 -0.38 6.97
CA GLY A 9 19.04 -0.30 6.93
C GLY A 9 19.66 -1.19 5.84
N ASN A 10 20.99 -1.35 5.86
CA ASN A 10 21.72 -2.26 4.98
C ASN A 10 21.77 -3.71 5.48
N ARG A 11 21.34 -3.96 6.73
CA ARG A 11 21.39 -5.29 7.36
C ARG A 11 19.99 -5.79 7.72
N PHE A 12 19.76 -7.08 7.52
CA PHE A 12 18.50 -7.76 7.87
C PHE A 12 18.34 -7.95 9.37
N GLY A 13 19.45 -8.01 10.10
CA GLY A 13 19.49 -8.37 11.51
C GLY A 13 19.58 -9.87 11.71
N TRP A 14 19.31 -10.33 12.94
CA TRP A 14 19.38 -11.74 13.29
C TRP A 14 18.07 -12.44 12.94
N PRO A 15 18.10 -13.46 12.07
CA PRO A 15 16.90 -14.24 11.76
C PRO A 15 16.48 -15.08 12.97
N THR A 16 15.18 -15.17 13.17
CA THR A 16 14.57 -16.11 14.12
C THR A 16 14.53 -17.53 13.54
N GLU A 17 14.04 -18.51 14.30
CA GLU A 17 13.83 -19.88 13.82
C GLU A 17 12.91 -19.95 12.59
N SER A 18 12.07 -18.94 12.37
CA SER A 18 11.19 -18.81 11.19
C SER A 18 11.89 -18.29 9.93
N GLY A 19 13.19 -17.95 10.01
CA GLY A 19 13.96 -17.32 8.94
C GLY A 19 13.72 -15.81 8.78
N LYS A 20 12.73 -15.24 9.49
CA LYS A 20 12.41 -13.81 9.46
C LYS A 20 13.14 -13.03 10.55
N SER A 21 13.48 -11.78 10.26
CA SER A 21 13.96 -10.82 11.26
C SER A 21 12.81 -10.31 12.13
N ALA A 22 13.13 -9.75 13.30
CA ALA A 22 12.13 -9.11 14.16
C ALA A 22 11.37 -8.00 13.40
N THR A 23 12.09 -7.18 12.62
CA THR A 23 11.52 -6.11 11.81
C THR A 23 10.55 -6.63 10.75
N GLU A 24 10.86 -7.74 10.09
CA GLU A 24 9.94 -8.34 9.11
C GLU A 24 8.66 -8.88 9.79
N ILE A 25 8.77 -9.46 10.99
CA ILE A 25 7.61 -9.96 11.74
C ILE A 25 6.71 -8.79 12.15
N GLU A 26 7.28 -7.70 12.67
CA GLU A 26 6.53 -6.48 13.02
C GLU A 26 5.89 -5.84 11.78
N TYR A 27 6.61 -5.78 10.66
CA TYR A 27 6.06 -5.31 9.38
C TYR A 27 4.86 -6.16 8.95
N ASP A 28 4.98 -7.49 8.98
CA ASP A 28 3.90 -8.40 8.57
C ASP A 28 2.64 -8.19 9.43
N GLN A 29 2.81 -7.93 10.73
CA GLN A 29 1.69 -7.62 11.63
C GLN A 29 1.08 -6.26 11.32
N ALA A 30 1.90 -5.23 11.14
CA ALA A 30 1.44 -3.87 10.79
C ALA A 30 0.70 -3.86 9.44
N TYR A 31 1.24 -4.54 8.44
CA TYR A 31 0.65 -4.67 7.11
C TYR A 31 -0.70 -5.39 7.16
N LYS A 32 -0.81 -6.48 7.94
CA LYS A 32 -2.08 -7.20 8.15
C LYS A 32 -3.15 -6.35 8.83
N GLN A 33 -2.75 -5.45 9.73
CA GLN A 33 -3.69 -4.54 10.40
C GLN A 33 -4.21 -3.48 9.44
N ASP A 34 -3.32 -2.79 8.71
CA ASP A 34 -3.69 -1.79 7.71
C ASP A 34 -2.51 -1.54 6.74
N PRO A 35 -2.61 -2.01 5.48
CA PRO A 35 -1.55 -1.90 4.49
C PRO A 35 -1.46 -0.48 3.93
N THR A 36 -2.30 0.47 4.37
CA THR A 36 -2.20 1.89 4.00
C THR A 36 -1.51 2.72 5.08
N LYS A 37 -1.12 2.11 6.21
CA LYS A 37 -0.52 2.80 7.37
C LYS A 37 0.95 2.51 7.61
N VAL A 38 1.61 1.74 6.74
CA VAL A 38 3.05 1.54 6.84
C VAL A 38 3.76 2.52 5.93
N LEU A 39 4.53 3.44 6.48
CA LEU A 39 5.40 4.31 5.69
C LEU A 39 6.79 3.70 5.64
N VAL A 40 7.32 3.47 4.43
CA VAL A 40 8.61 2.80 4.23
C VAL A 40 9.67 3.81 3.83
N PHE A 41 10.73 3.90 4.64
CA PHE A 41 11.89 4.75 4.40
C PHE A 41 13.15 3.90 4.36
N GLN A 42 13.90 3.99 3.27
CA GLN A 42 15.15 3.25 3.10
C GLN A 42 16.33 4.19 3.24
N LYS A 43 17.24 3.89 4.17
CA LYS A 43 18.50 4.61 4.27
C LYS A 43 19.42 4.21 3.12
N GLU A 44 20.08 5.18 2.52
CA GLU A 44 21.12 4.96 1.51
C GLU A 44 22.44 4.62 2.19
N PHE A 45 23.14 3.62 1.65
CA PHE A 45 24.45 3.19 2.10
C PHE A 45 25.33 2.93 0.89
N ASP A 46 26.62 3.21 1.04
CA ASP A 46 27.64 2.84 0.04
C ASP A 46 27.93 1.33 0.06
N GLU A 47 27.64 0.67 1.17
CA GLU A 47 27.82 -0.78 1.36
C GLU A 47 26.66 -1.57 0.74
N GLN A 48 26.98 -2.73 0.18
CA GLN A 48 25.98 -3.64 -0.36
C GLN A 48 25.15 -4.27 0.78
N ASN A 49 23.82 -4.33 0.57
CA ASN A 49 22.92 -5.02 1.49
C ASN A 49 23.21 -6.53 1.52
N ASP A 50 22.96 -7.18 2.66
CA ASP A 50 22.93 -8.63 2.72
C ASP A 50 21.76 -9.21 1.89
N LYS A 51 21.86 -10.51 1.54
CA LYS A 51 20.89 -11.16 0.65
C LYS A 51 19.47 -11.13 1.22
N SER A 52 19.31 -11.46 2.49
CA SER A 52 18.02 -11.47 3.18
C SER A 52 17.41 -10.07 3.25
N GLN A 53 18.22 -9.04 3.43
CA GLN A 53 17.78 -7.66 3.43
C GLN A 53 17.33 -7.23 2.04
N ASN A 54 18.02 -7.65 0.98
CA ASN A 54 17.54 -7.40 -0.38
C ASN A 54 16.20 -8.08 -0.64
N GLU A 55 16.01 -9.32 -0.22
CA GLU A 55 14.72 -10.03 -0.35
C GLU A 55 13.60 -9.29 0.39
N PHE A 56 13.86 -8.81 1.60
CA PHE A 56 12.89 -8.03 2.37
C PHE A 56 12.61 -6.65 1.76
N ILE A 57 13.64 -5.92 1.32
CA ILE A 57 13.48 -4.66 0.60
C ILE A 57 12.63 -4.88 -0.65
N SER A 58 12.92 -5.90 -1.45
CA SER A 58 12.12 -6.24 -2.63
C SER A 58 10.67 -6.51 -2.26
N LYS A 59 10.40 -7.29 -1.21
CA LYS A 59 9.03 -7.55 -0.73
C LYS A 59 8.27 -6.27 -0.35
N VAL A 60 8.91 -5.33 0.35
CA VAL A 60 8.22 -4.13 0.87
C VAL A 60 8.19 -2.95 -0.10
N THR A 61 9.08 -2.94 -1.09
CA THR A 61 9.22 -1.86 -2.09
C THR A 61 8.81 -2.28 -3.51
N ASP A 62 8.33 -3.51 -3.71
CA ASP A 62 7.87 -3.98 -5.01
C ASP A 62 6.81 -3.03 -5.58
N TYR A 63 7.06 -2.57 -6.81
CA TYR A 63 6.27 -1.59 -7.53
C TYR A 63 4.79 -1.99 -7.67
N TYR A 64 4.51 -3.30 -7.65
CA TYR A 64 3.18 -3.85 -7.79
C TYR A 64 2.54 -4.27 -6.46
N SER A 65 3.31 -4.50 -5.39
CA SER A 65 2.81 -5.11 -4.14
C SER A 65 3.24 -4.43 -2.84
N GLY A 66 4.07 -3.39 -2.91
CA GLY A 66 4.69 -2.69 -1.79
C GLY A 66 4.36 -1.19 -1.71
N PHE A 67 5.11 -0.49 -0.85
CA PHE A 67 4.97 0.96 -0.65
C PHE A 67 5.93 1.74 -1.54
N TRP A 68 5.55 2.98 -1.88
CA TRP A 68 6.45 3.88 -2.60
C TRP A 68 7.74 4.09 -1.80
N ARG A 69 8.87 3.70 -2.40
CA ARG A 69 10.18 3.77 -1.76
C ARG A 69 10.61 5.23 -1.62
N THR A 70 10.69 5.71 -0.39
CA THR A 70 11.32 6.99 -0.09
C THR A 70 12.70 6.72 0.48
N THR A 71 13.76 7.18 -0.20
CA THR A 71 15.14 7.02 0.29
C THR A 71 15.60 8.25 1.06
N PHE A 72 16.55 8.06 1.98
CA PHE A 72 17.15 9.16 2.74
C PHE A 72 18.62 8.89 3.04
N THR A 73 19.41 9.95 3.11
CA THR A 73 20.86 9.90 3.39
C THR A 73 21.16 10.09 4.88
N ASP A 74 20.42 10.99 5.53
CA ASP A 74 20.63 11.38 6.93
C ASP A 74 19.33 11.63 7.69
N ILE A 75 19.47 11.86 8.99
CA ILE A 75 18.33 12.00 9.92
C ILE A 75 17.50 13.26 9.68
N THR A 76 18.11 14.33 9.17
CA THR A 76 17.40 15.59 8.87
C THR A 76 16.45 15.37 7.69
N VAL A 77 16.95 14.73 6.64
CA VAL A 77 16.14 14.33 5.47
C VAL A 77 15.01 13.39 5.90
N LEU A 78 15.31 12.40 6.75
CA LEU A 78 14.28 11.49 7.26
C LEU A 78 13.17 12.24 8.03
N GLN A 79 13.53 13.18 8.90
CA GLN A 79 12.55 13.97 9.67
C GLN A 79 11.61 14.77 8.78
N GLU A 80 12.14 15.40 7.73
CA GLU A 80 11.32 16.14 6.76
C GLU A 80 10.34 15.22 6.03
N LEU A 81 10.85 14.09 5.52
CA LEU A 81 10.07 13.12 4.77
C LEU A 81 8.96 12.48 5.62
N VAL A 82 9.29 12.10 6.86
CA VAL A 82 8.31 11.57 7.81
C VAL A 82 7.25 12.62 8.11
N SER A 83 7.64 13.86 8.39
CA SER A 83 6.71 14.96 8.70
C SER A 83 5.74 15.24 7.55
N LYS A 84 6.26 15.32 6.32
CA LYS A 84 5.46 15.56 5.12
C LYS A 84 4.49 14.41 4.83
N SER A 85 4.98 13.17 4.88
CA SER A 85 4.15 11.98 4.67
C SER A 85 3.06 11.83 5.74
N PHE A 86 3.40 12.12 7.00
CA PHE A 86 2.45 12.10 8.10
C PHE A 86 1.40 13.21 7.99
N TYR A 87 1.78 14.42 7.57
CA TYR A 87 0.84 15.53 7.35
C TYR A 87 -0.12 15.24 6.19
N ASN A 88 0.38 14.71 5.07
CA ASN A 88 -0.47 14.27 3.96
C ASN A 88 -1.46 13.20 4.42
N TRP A 89 -1.00 12.23 5.20
CA TRP A 89 -1.85 11.20 5.79
C TRP A 89 -2.92 11.79 6.72
N LEU A 90 -2.57 12.78 7.55
CA LEU A 90 -3.51 13.45 8.46
C LEU A 90 -4.64 14.12 7.70
N ILE A 91 -4.33 14.82 6.60
CA ILE A 91 -5.33 15.43 5.71
C ILE A 91 -6.24 14.37 5.07
N GLU A 92 -5.66 13.25 4.63
CA GLU A 92 -6.45 12.13 4.08
C GLU A 92 -7.36 11.47 5.11
N LYS A 93 -7.02 11.56 6.40
CA LYS A 93 -7.79 10.97 7.49
C LYS A 93 -8.82 11.93 8.08
N SER A 94 -8.52 13.22 8.18
CA SER A 94 -9.46 14.23 8.70
C SER A 94 -10.69 14.40 7.83
N SER A 95 -10.62 13.97 6.57
CA SER A 95 -11.77 13.89 5.66
C SER A 95 -12.72 12.72 5.96
N ILE A 96 -12.41 11.80 6.90
CA ILE A 96 -13.15 10.55 7.11
C ILE A 96 -13.28 10.20 8.60
N GLY A 97 -14.50 10.30 9.15
CA GLY A 97 -14.82 10.01 10.56
C GLY A 97 -15.17 8.56 10.92
N LYS A 98 -14.58 7.52 10.28
CA LYS A 98 -14.88 6.10 10.59
C LYS A 98 -13.63 5.19 10.60
N GLU A 99 -13.68 4.12 11.40
CA GLU A 99 -12.71 3.01 11.31
C GLU A 99 -12.93 2.26 9.99
N LEU A 100 -12.03 2.50 9.03
CA LEU A 100 -12.08 1.90 7.70
C LEU A 100 -11.53 0.46 7.75
N THR A 101 -12.25 -0.46 7.11
CA THR A 101 -11.79 -1.84 6.88
C THR A 101 -10.86 -1.92 5.68
N TYR A 102 -10.18 -3.06 5.53
CA TYR A 102 -9.33 -3.38 4.38
C TYR A 102 -10.03 -3.15 3.02
N ILE A 103 -11.33 -3.48 2.95
CA ILE A 103 -12.15 -3.29 1.75
C ILE A 103 -12.48 -1.81 1.52
N ASP A 104 -12.74 -1.05 2.58
CA ASP A 104 -13.00 0.39 2.46
C ASP A 104 -11.76 1.13 1.92
N HIS A 105 -10.57 0.73 2.37
CA HIS A 105 -9.31 1.25 1.84
C HIS A 105 -9.13 0.93 0.36
N PHE A 106 -9.46 -0.29 -0.06
CA PHE A 106 -9.40 -0.71 -1.45
C PHE A 106 -10.35 0.13 -2.33
N ILE A 107 -11.62 0.25 -1.92
CA ILE A 107 -12.65 1.02 -2.66
C ILE A 107 -12.27 2.50 -2.75
N ARG A 108 -11.69 3.06 -1.70
CA ARG A 108 -11.21 4.45 -1.72
C ARG A 108 -10.14 4.66 -2.79
N LEU A 109 -9.19 3.73 -2.91
CA LEU A 109 -8.16 3.79 -3.96
C LEU A 109 -8.79 3.58 -5.34
N ALA A 110 -9.71 2.62 -5.48
CA ALA A 110 -10.47 2.39 -6.70
C ALA A 110 -11.22 3.64 -7.19
N ASN A 111 -11.76 4.44 -6.27
CA ASN A 111 -12.43 5.71 -6.57
C ASN A 111 -11.46 6.85 -6.93
N LYS A 112 -10.21 6.82 -6.47
CA LYS A 112 -9.18 7.80 -6.85
C LYS A 112 -8.65 7.54 -8.27
N HIS A 113 -8.60 6.27 -8.70
CA HIS A 113 -8.07 5.88 -10.01
C HIS A 113 -9.18 5.73 -11.06
N LYS A 114 -9.89 6.82 -11.35
CA LYS A 114 -10.93 6.83 -12.38
C LYS A 114 -10.32 6.99 -13.78
N PRO A 115 -10.90 6.36 -14.82
CA PRO A 115 -10.46 6.55 -16.20
C PRO A 115 -10.66 8.01 -16.67
N GLU A 116 -11.70 8.70 -16.19
CA GLU A 116 -11.85 10.15 -16.39
C GLU A 116 -12.45 10.89 -15.17
N PRO A 117 -12.35 12.24 -15.11
CA PRO A 117 -12.82 13.01 -13.95
C PRO A 117 -14.30 12.82 -13.61
N ASN A 118 -15.15 12.60 -14.61
CA ASN A 118 -16.60 12.48 -14.46
C ASN A 118 -17.08 11.04 -14.31
N THR A 119 -16.17 10.05 -14.25
CA THR A 119 -16.55 8.66 -14.05
C THR A 119 -17.30 8.49 -12.73
N GLN A 120 -18.48 7.86 -12.79
CA GLN A 120 -19.21 7.45 -11.61
C GLN A 120 -18.77 6.05 -11.21
N LEU A 121 -18.47 5.85 -9.93
CA LEU A 121 -18.16 4.55 -9.35
C LEU A 121 -19.29 4.14 -8.41
N ILE A 122 -19.97 3.04 -8.75
CA ILE A 122 -20.88 2.33 -7.85
C ILE A 122 -20.17 1.05 -7.41
N TYR A 123 -20.31 0.68 -6.15
CA TYR A 123 -19.70 -0.55 -5.66
C TYR A 123 -20.68 -1.37 -4.81
N ARG A 124 -20.48 -2.68 -4.82
CA ARG A 124 -21.19 -3.63 -3.98
C ARG A 124 -20.18 -4.52 -3.26
N ILE A 125 -20.31 -4.62 -1.94
CA ILE A 125 -19.51 -5.51 -1.12
C ILE A 125 -20.37 -6.71 -0.74
N THR A 126 -19.93 -7.90 -1.12
CA THR A 126 -20.56 -9.17 -0.72
C THR A 126 -19.67 -9.89 0.31
N PRO A 127 -20.11 -11.03 0.88
CA PRO A 127 -19.24 -11.84 1.74
C PRO A 127 -17.99 -12.38 1.04
N THR A 128 -18.02 -12.54 -0.29
CA THR A 128 -16.96 -13.16 -1.07
C THR A 128 -16.19 -12.17 -1.94
N ASP A 129 -16.85 -11.13 -2.43
CA ASP A 129 -16.36 -10.28 -3.51
C ASP A 129 -16.63 -8.79 -3.28
N VAL A 130 -15.90 -7.97 -4.02
CA VAL A 130 -16.14 -6.55 -4.24
C VAL A 130 -16.43 -6.38 -5.72
N GLU A 131 -17.60 -5.84 -6.05
CA GLU A 131 -17.99 -5.46 -7.41
C GLU A 131 -17.80 -3.95 -7.55
N LEU A 132 -17.10 -3.53 -8.59
CA LEU A 132 -16.88 -2.13 -8.94
C LEU A 132 -17.49 -1.88 -10.33
N GLU A 133 -18.47 -1.00 -10.38
CA GLU A 133 -19.15 -0.57 -11.59
C GLU A 133 -18.72 0.86 -11.92
N TYR A 134 -17.98 1.03 -13.02
CA TYR A 134 -17.55 2.34 -13.50
C TYR A 134 -18.41 2.74 -14.70
N THR A 135 -19.11 3.86 -14.60
CA THR A 135 -19.91 4.45 -15.67
C THR A 135 -19.26 5.73 -16.16
N TYR A 136 -18.93 5.78 -17.44
CA TYR A 136 -18.03 6.78 -18.01
C TYR A 136 -18.35 6.90 -19.53
N PHE A 137 -18.47 8.12 -20.06
CA PHE A 137 -19.01 8.41 -21.41
C PHE A 137 -20.26 7.61 -21.88
N GLY A 138 -21.13 7.17 -20.96
CA GLY A 138 -22.30 6.34 -21.29
C GLY A 138 -22.00 4.85 -21.46
N GLU A 139 -20.73 4.45 -21.35
CA GLU A 139 -20.30 3.06 -21.21
C GLU A 139 -20.29 2.65 -19.74
N THR A 140 -20.43 1.35 -19.50
CA THR A 140 -20.35 0.79 -18.14
C THR A 140 -19.49 -0.45 -18.16
N ILE A 141 -18.53 -0.49 -17.26
CA ILE A 141 -17.68 -1.65 -17.01
C ILE A 141 -17.93 -2.15 -15.60
N ILE A 142 -17.93 -3.48 -15.44
CA ILE A 142 -18.06 -4.12 -14.13
C ILE A 142 -16.81 -4.94 -13.89
N ILE A 143 -16.20 -4.76 -12.72
CA ILE A 143 -14.99 -5.45 -12.28
C ILE A 143 -15.31 -6.18 -10.99
N HIS A 144 -15.16 -7.51 -11.01
CA HIS A 144 -15.32 -8.36 -9.82
C HIS A 144 -13.95 -8.71 -9.25
N ILE A 145 -13.77 -8.51 -7.94
CA ILE A 145 -12.52 -8.79 -7.25
C ILE A 145 -12.83 -9.53 -5.95
N THR A 146 -12.24 -10.71 -5.78
CA THR A 146 -12.48 -11.51 -4.57
C THR A 146 -11.88 -10.82 -3.34
N ARG A 147 -12.56 -10.90 -2.20
CA ARG A 147 -12.02 -10.38 -0.93
C ARG A 147 -10.73 -11.09 -0.56
N LYS A 148 -10.65 -12.40 -0.81
CA LYS A 148 -9.44 -13.21 -0.58
C LYS A 148 -8.24 -12.64 -1.33
N SER A 149 -8.38 -12.33 -2.62
CA SER A 149 -7.27 -11.77 -3.41
C SER A 149 -6.85 -10.38 -2.96
N ILE A 150 -7.78 -9.56 -2.44
CA ILE A 150 -7.46 -8.26 -1.84
C ILE A 150 -6.67 -8.45 -0.54
N TYR A 151 -7.05 -9.40 0.32
CA TYR A 151 -6.31 -9.69 1.55
C TYR A 151 -4.92 -10.27 1.30
N GLU A 152 -4.77 -11.16 0.32
CA GLU A 152 -3.50 -11.82 0.02
C GLU A 152 -2.50 -10.89 -0.69
N ASN A 153 -2.97 -9.99 -1.56
CA ASN A 153 -2.11 -9.07 -2.30
C ASN A 153 -2.83 -7.75 -2.61
N PHE A 154 -2.97 -6.91 -1.59
CA PHE A 154 -3.73 -5.65 -1.66
C PHE A 154 -3.25 -4.75 -2.79
N TRP A 155 -1.97 -4.38 -2.76
CA TRP A 155 -1.36 -3.49 -3.74
C TRP A 155 -1.35 -4.10 -5.14
N GLY A 156 -1.18 -5.42 -5.25
CA GLY A 156 -1.28 -6.14 -6.52
C GLY A 156 -2.68 -6.04 -7.15
N GLN A 157 -3.75 -6.09 -6.34
CA GLN A 157 -5.09 -5.86 -6.85
C GLN A 157 -5.31 -4.39 -7.24
N VAL A 158 -4.78 -3.43 -6.48
CA VAL A 158 -4.86 -1.99 -6.81
C VAL A 158 -4.16 -1.72 -8.15
N SER A 159 -2.95 -2.27 -8.34
CA SER A 159 -2.19 -2.11 -9.58
C SER A 159 -2.90 -2.75 -10.77
N LYS A 160 -3.41 -3.99 -10.62
CA LYS A 160 -4.21 -4.64 -11.67
C LYS A 160 -5.44 -3.82 -12.06
N LEU A 161 -6.12 -3.24 -11.08
CA LEU A 161 -7.26 -2.37 -11.31
C LEU A 161 -6.84 -1.12 -12.09
N GLN A 162 -5.78 -0.43 -11.68
CA GLN A 162 -5.26 0.75 -12.38
C GLN A 162 -4.90 0.43 -13.84
N THR A 163 -4.15 -0.63 -14.10
CA THR A 163 -3.79 -1.04 -15.47
C THR A 163 -5.02 -1.33 -16.30
N LYS A 164 -6.03 -2.00 -15.72
CA LYS A 164 -7.28 -2.29 -16.41
C LYS A 164 -8.03 -1.00 -16.78
N LEU A 165 -8.05 -0.01 -15.90
CA LEU A 165 -8.72 1.27 -16.13
C LEU A 165 -7.97 2.17 -17.11
N GLN A 166 -6.63 2.15 -17.11
CA GLN A 166 -5.80 2.88 -18.09
C GLN A 166 -5.96 2.36 -19.52
N ASN A 167 -6.24 1.07 -19.70
CA ASN A 167 -6.48 0.49 -21.01
C ASN A 167 -7.87 0.84 -21.59
N LEU A 168 -8.70 1.55 -20.83
CA LEU A 168 -10.07 1.92 -21.20
C LEU A 168 -10.24 3.41 -21.50
N SER A 169 -9.25 4.23 -21.12
CA SER A 169 -9.11 5.66 -21.44
C SER A 169 -8.30 5.87 -22.71
#